data_AF-A0A9X1QS12-F1
#
_entry.id   AF-A0A9X1QS12-F1
#
_cell.length_a   1.000
_cell.length_b   1.000
_cell.length_c   1.000
_cell.angle_alpha   90.00
_cell.angle_beta   90.00
_cell.angle_gamma   90.00
#
_symmetry.space_group_name_H-M   'P 1'
#
loop_
_entity.id
_entity.type
_entity.pdbx_description
1 polymer ?
#
loop_
_entity_poly.entity_id
_entity_poly.type
_entity_poly.pdbx_seq_one_letter_code
_entity_poly.pdbx_strand_id
1 'polypeptide(L)'
;MPEIDGLFTQAKRLDQIPEIVRDAAHLLEGTPGDELDVQVRVDEGQFPNVDEAVARRKEAERMRAEATRLARECAVDLSAQGMSFRDIGQLLGVSYQYAQKLARS
;
A
#
# COMPACT_ATOMS: atom_id res chain seq x y z
N MET A 1 -0.58 -6.10 28.13
CA MET A 1 -0.36 -6.80 26.85
C MET A 1 -0.07 -8.24 27.19
N PRO A 2 -0.81 -9.23 26.68
CA PRO A 2 -0.68 -10.62 27.13
C PRO A 2 0.71 -11.23 26.83
N GLU A 3 1.48 -10.65 25.91
CA GLU A 3 2.80 -11.13 25.50
C GLU A 3 3.93 -10.72 26.44
N ILE A 4 3.75 -9.67 27.25
CA ILE A 4 4.75 -9.16 28.21
C ILE A 4 4.04 -8.95 29.55
N ASP A 5 4.34 -9.81 30.52
CA ASP A 5 3.75 -9.72 31.87
C ASP A 5 4.12 -8.40 32.55
N GLY A 6 3.17 -7.79 33.24
CA GLY A 6 3.35 -6.48 33.86
C GLY A 6 3.32 -5.27 32.91
N LEU A 7 3.28 -5.47 31.58
CA LEU A 7 3.22 -4.36 30.61
C LEU A 7 1.79 -3.88 30.38
N PHE A 8 1.47 -2.72 30.94
CA PHE A 8 0.21 -2.01 30.72
C PHE A 8 0.50 -0.58 30.25
N THR A 9 -0.04 -0.22 29.09
CA THR A 9 0.09 1.14 28.55
C THR A 9 -1.12 1.47 27.68
N GLN A 10 -1.26 2.75 27.32
CA GLN A 10 -2.39 3.26 26.55
C GLN A 10 -1.92 4.39 25.63
N ALA A 11 -2.42 4.38 24.41
CA ALA A 11 -2.12 5.37 23.37
C ALA A 11 -3.41 6.05 22.91
N LYS A 12 -3.34 7.33 22.54
CA LYS A 12 -4.49 8.06 22.01
C LYS A 12 -4.75 7.76 20.53
N ARG A 13 -3.73 7.30 19.80
CA ARG A 13 -3.77 7.04 18.36
C ARG A 13 -3.00 5.74 18.05
N LEU A 14 -3.44 5.00 17.03
CA LEU A 14 -2.85 3.70 16.65
C LEU A 14 -1.36 3.82 16.26
N ASP A 15 -0.97 4.94 15.64
CA ASP A 15 0.41 5.19 15.22
C ASP A 15 1.36 5.52 16.38
N GLN A 16 0.83 5.86 17.56
CA GLN A 16 1.61 6.08 18.78
C GLN A 16 1.89 4.78 19.53
N ILE A 17 1.15 3.70 19.22
CA ILE A 17 1.26 2.42 19.95
C ILE A 17 2.70 1.88 19.92
N PRO A 18 3.41 1.83 18.77
CA PRO A 18 4.76 1.27 18.75
C PRO A 18 5.74 2.00 19.66
N GLU A 19 5.72 3.33 19.69
CA GLU A 19 6.59 4.14 20.55
C GLU A 19 6.24 3.96 22.03
N ILE A 20 4.96 4.10 22.38
CA ILE A 20 4.48 4.00 23.77
C ILE A 20 4.71 2.60 24.36
N VAL A 21 4.58 1.54 23.53
CA VAL A 21 4.86 0.16 23.95
C VAL A 21 6.36 -0.04 24.20
N ARG A 22 7.22 0.49 23.34
CA ARG A 22 8.68 0.40 23.52
C ARG A 22 9.16 1.18 24.74
N ASP A 23 8.63 2.36 24.98
CA ASP A 23 8.94 3.15 26.18
C ASP A 23 8.50 2.43 27.45
N ALA A 24 7.27 1.90 27.47
CA ALA A 24 6.76 1.17 28.62
C ALA A 24 7.51 -0.15 28.86
N ALA A 25 8.00 -0.81 27.81
CA ALA A 25 8.85 -1.99 27.93
C ALA A 25 10.22 -1.68 28.55
N HIS A 26 10.85 -0.55 28.22
CA HIS A 26 12.11 -0.12 28.85
C HIS A 26 12.00 0.09 30.36
N LEU A 27 10.81 0.44 30.84
CA LEU A 27 10.55 0.63 32.27
C LEU A 27 10.37 -0.70 33.02
N LEU A 28 10.22 -1.82 32.31
CA LEU A 28 10.17 -3.16 32.88
C LEU A 28 11.55 -3.80 32.88
N GLU A 29 11.95 -4.30 34.05
CA GLU A 29 13.25 -4.94 34.23
C GLU A 29 13.36 -6.20 33.34
N GLY A 30 14.37 -6.23 32.46
CA GLY A 30 14.67 -7.37 31.59
C GLY A 30 14.03 -7.36 30.20
N THR A 31 13.34 -6.29 29.79
CA THR A 31 12.78 -6.17 28.42
C THR A 31 13.42 -5.01 27.64
N PRO A 32 14.33 -5.28 26.67
CA PRO A 32 14.88 -4.22 25.82
C PRO A 32 13.82 -3.76 24.81
N GLY A 33 13.21 -2.61 25.06
CA GLY A 33 12.12 -2.09 24.22
C GLY A 33 12.54 -1.82 22.76
N ASP A 34 13.80 -1.48 22.52
CA ASP A 34 14.33 -1.20 21.17
C ASP A 34 14.35 -2.43 20.26
N GLU A 35 14.31 -3.64 20.82
CA GLU A 35 14.30 -4.90 20.08
C GLU A 35 12.88 -5.40 19.75
N LEU A 36 11.83 -4.70 20.23
CA LEU A 36 10.44 -5.12 20.04
C LEU A 36 9.89 -4.72 18.66
N ASP A 37 9.39 -5.70 17.90
CA ASP A 37 8.50 -5.47 16.75
C ASP A 37 7.04 -5.38 17.22
N VAL A 38 6.49 -4.17 17.22
CA VAL A 38 5.13 -3.91 17.72
C VAL A 38 4.16 -3.91 16.54
N GLN A 39 3.30 -4.93 16.49
CA GLN A 39 2.23 -5.03 15.49
C GLN A 39 0.87 -4.76 16.14
N VAL A 40 0.18 -3.74 15.64
CA VAL A 40 -1.18 -3.41 16.07
C VAL A 40 -2.16 -4.28 15.28
N ARG A 41 -2.89 -5.14 15.97
CA ARG A 41 -4.00 -5.90 15.40
C ARG A 41 -5.29 -5.42 16.01
N VAL A 42 -6.29 -5.27 15.16
CA VAL A 42 -7.68 -5.05 15.55
C VAL A 42 -8.40 -6.36 15.27
N ASP A 43 -9.29 -6.78 16.16
CA ASP A 43 -9.99 -8.05 16.00
C ASP A 43 -10.77 -8.07 14.67
N GLU A 44 -10.62 -9.16 13.92
CA GLU A 44 -11.29 -9.34 12.64
C GLU A 44 -12.82 -9.21 12.83
N GLY A 45 -13.46 -8.44 11.94
CA GLY A 45 -14.91 -8.23 12.02
C GLY A 45 -15.37 -7.22 13.06
N GLN A 46 -14.46 -6.61 13.84
CA GLN A 46 -14.81 -5.47 14.69
C GLN A 46 -15.22 -4.25 13.86
N PHE A 47 -14.62 -4.09 12.67
CA PHE A 47 -14.91 -3.00 11.73
C PHE A 47 -15.01 -3.52 10.29
N PRO A 48 -16.07 -4.27 9.93
CA PRO A 48 -16.15 -4.96 8.63
C PRO A 48 -16.04 -4.02 7.43
N ASN A 49 -16.53 -2.77 7.55
CA ASN A 49 -16.40 -1.76 6.50
C ASN A 49 -14.95 -1.30 6.29
N VAL A 50 -14.12 -1.29 7.34
CA VAL A 50 -12.69 -0.93 7.24
C VAL A 50 -11.95 -2.04 6.53
N ASP A 51 -12.21 -3.29 6.90
CA ASP A 51 -11.61 -4.47 6.27
C ASP A 51 -11.94 -4.52 4.78
N GLU A 52 -13.22 -4.32 4.44
CA GLU A 52 -13.66 -4.26 3.04
C GLU A 52 -13.03 -3.08 2.31
N ALA A 53 -12.99 -1.88 2.88
CA ALA A 53 -12.37 -0.71 2.25
C ALA A 53 -10.88 -0.93 1.96
N VAL A 54 -10.14 -1.54 2.89
CA VAL A 54 -8.72 -1.88 2.70
C VAL A 54 -8.55 -2.93 1.60
N ALA A 55 -9.40 -3.96 1.57
CA ALA A 55 -9.37 -4.99 0.54
C ALA A 55 -9.64 -4.41 -0.85
N ARG A 56 -10.70 -3.61 -1.01
CA ARG A 56 -11.03 -2.95 -2.29
C ARG A 56 -9.94 -1.99 -2.75
N ARG A 57 -9.28 -1.27 -1.83
CA ARG A 57 -8.14 -0.42 -2.16
C ARG A 57 -6.98 -1.22 -2.74
N LYS A 58 -6.60 -2.33 -2.09
CA LYS A 58 -5.51 -3.21 -2.58
C LYS A 58 -5.85 -3.79 -3.96
N GLU A 59 -7.10 -4.20 -4.16
CA GLU A 59 -7.57 -4.71 -5.44
C GLU A 59 -7.49 -3.63 -6.54
N ALA A 60 -7.93 -2.41 -6.25
CA ALA A 60 -7.84 -1.28 -7.16
C ALA A 60 -6.39 -0.92 -7.49
N GLU A 61 -5.48 -0.96 -6.52
CA GLU A 61 -4.04 -0.77 -6.75
C GLU A 61 -3.47 -1.84 -7.69
N ARG A 62 -3.81 -3.11 -7.47
CA ARG A 62 -3.40 -4.22 -8.34
C ARG A 62 -3.91 -4.03 -9.78
N MET A 63 -5.21 -3.75 -9.94
CA MET A 63 -5.81 -3.54 -11.26
C MET A 63 -5.21 -2.34 -11.99
N ARG A 64 -4.93 -1.24 -11.28
CA ARG A 64 -4.25 -0.05 -11.84
C ARG A 64 -2.84 -0.38 -12.31
N ALA A 65 -2.09 -1.16 -11.52
CA ALA A 65 -0.72 -1.55 -11.88
C ALA A 65 -0.72 -2.43 -13.14
N GLU A 66 -1.63 -3.40 -13.21
CA GLU A 66 -1.81 -4.28 -14.37
C GLU A 66 -2.25 -3.51 -15.63
N ALA A 67 -3.24 -2.63 -15.51
CA ALA A 67 -3.70 -1.79 -16.62
C ALA A 67 -2.56 -0.90 -17.15
N THR A 68 -1.76 -0.31 -16.26
CA THR A 68 -0.60 0.50 -16.65
C THR A 68 0.45 -0.34 -17.40
N ARG A 69 0.73 -1.55 -16.92
CA ARG A 69 1.66 -2.48 -17.57
C ARG A 69 1.20 -2.83 -18.99
N LEU A 70 -0.06 -3.26 -19.13
CA LEU A 70 -0.63 -3.64 -20.43
C LEU A 70 -0.69 -2.45 -21.40
N ALA A 71 -1.10 -1.28 -20.92
CA ALA A 71 -1.13 -0.06 -21.74
C ALA A 71 0.26 0.31 -22.26
N ARG A 72 1.31 0.11 -21.45
CA ARG A 72 2.70 0.31 -21.85
C ARG A 72 3.12 -0.68 -22.94
N GLU A 73 2.89 -1.97 -22.71
CA GLU A 73 3.20 -3.02 -23.69
C GLU A 73 2.52 -2.74 -25.04
N CYS A 74 1.21 -2.45 -25.03
CA CYS A 74 0.49 -2.07 -26.24
C CYS A 74 1.03 -0.80 -26.90
N ALA A 75 1.35 0.24 -26.13
CA ALA A 75 1.87 1.48 -26.68
C ALA A 75 3.24 1.30 -27.36
N VAL A 76 4.11 0.46 -26.78
CA VAL A 76 5.41 0.10 -27.37
C VAL A 76 5.20 -0.69 -28.66
N ASP A 77 4.38 -1.74 -28.64
CA ASP A 77 4.15 -2.62 -29.79
C ASP A 77 3.52 -1.86 -30.98
N LEU A 78 2.52 -1.03 -30.71
CA LEU A 78 1.85 -0.23 -31.74
C LEU A 78 2.79 0.83 -32.31
N SER A 79 3.62 1.46 -31.46
CA SER A 79 4.62 2.42 -31.92
C SER A 79 5.68 1.75 -32.79
N ALA A 80 6.10 0.53 -32.46
CA ALA A 80 7.06 -0.24 -33.26
C ALA A 80 6.51 -0.61 -34.64
N GLN A 81 5.18 -0.73 -34.77
CA GLN A 81 4.47 -0.92 -36.03
C GLN A 81 4.26 0.39 -36.82
N GLY A 82 4.77 1.52 -36.32
CA GLY A 82 4.68 2.82 -36.99
C GLY A 82 3.37 3.59 -36.74
N MET A 83 2.54 3.14 -35.80
CA MET A 83 1.32 3.86 -35.44
C MET A 83 1.64 5.19 -34.75
N SER A 84 0.87 6.24 -35.06
CA SER A 84 1.06 7.55 -34.43
C SER A 84 0.65 7.51 -32.94
N PHE A 85 1.35 8.25 -32.07
CA PHE A 85 0.96 8.33 -30.65
C PHE A 85 -0.44 8.92 -30.43
N ARG A 86 -1.00 9.63 -31.42
CA ARG A 86 -2.36 10.17 -31.35
C ARG A 86 -3.38 9.06 -31.49
N ASP A 87 -3.16 8.14 -32.43
CA ASP A 87 -4.04 6.99 -32.63
C ASP A 87 -3.88 5.97 -31.51
N ILE A 88 -2.65 5.76 -31.01
CA ILE A 88 -2.40 4.94 -29.82
C ILE A 88 -3.15 5.52 -28.61
N GLY A 89 -3.12 6.84 -28.40
CA GLY A 89 -3.90 7.49 -27.35
C GLY A 89 -5.40 7.26 -27.51
N GLN A 90 -5.93 7.39 -28.73
CA GLN A 90 -7.34 7.13 -29.02
C GLN A 90 -7.73 5.67 -28.73
N LEU A 91 -6.89 4.69 -29.11
CA LEU A 91 -7.15 3.27 -28.90
C LEU A 91 -7.08 2.88 -27.41
N LEU A 92 -6.10 3.43 -26.68
CA LEU A 92 -5.92 3.16 -25.26
C LEU A 92 -6.84 4.01 -24.36
N GLY A 93 -7.60 4.96 -24.92
CA GLY A 93 -8.47 5.85 -24.16
C GLY A 93 -7.70 6.85 -23.28
N VAL A 94 -6.52 7.28 -23.72
CA VAL A 94 -5.63 8.19 -22.99
C VAL A 94 -5.20 9.38 -23.84
N SER A 95 -4.65 10.40 -23.20
CA SER A 95 -4.13 11.56 -23.95
C SER A 95 -2.93 11.17 -24.82
N TYR A 96 -2.74 11.91 -25.91
CA TYR A 96 -1.55 11.80 -26.78
C TYR A 96 -0.23 11.85 -25.98
N GLN A 97 -0.12 12.77 -25.02
CA GLN A 97 1.09 12.93 -24.20
C GLN A 97 1.35 11.69 -23.34
N TYR A 98 0.30 11.09 -22.80
CA TYR A 98 0.42 9.89 -21.99
C TYR A 98 0.77 8.67 -22.84
N ALA A 99 0.15 8.51 -24.01
CA ALA A 99 0.52 7.46 -24.98
C ALA A 99 2.00 7.58 -25.39
N GLN A 100 2.47 8.80 -25.67
CA GLN A 100 3.89 9.05 -25.97
C GLN A 100 4.80 8.67 -24.78
N LYS A 101 4.40 8.99 -23.55
CA LYS A 101 5.16 8.61 -22.34
C LYS A 101 5.23 7.09 -22.19
N LEU A 102 4.12 6.38 -22.37
CA LEU A 102 4.05 4.93 -22.27
C LEU A 102 4.94 4.24 -23.31
N ALA A 103 4.88 4.68 -24.57
CA ALA A 103 5.68 4.09 -25.65
C ALA A 103 7.19 4.34 -25.52
N ARG A 104 7.61 5.33 -24.71
CA ARG A 104 9.02 5.76 -24.57
C ARG A 104 9.63 5.48 -23.20
N SER A 105 8.84 5.02 -22.24
CA SER A 105 9.31 4.63 -20.91
C SER A 105 9.99 3.28 -20.96
#